data_AF-A0A1V8P0F2-F1
#
_entry.id   AF-A0A1V8P0F2-F1
#
_cell.length_a   1.000
_cell.length_b   1.000
_cell.length_c   1.000
_cell.angle_alpha   90.00
_cell.angle_beta   90.00
_cell.angle_gamma   90.00
#
_symmetry.space_group_name_H-M   'P 1'
#
loop_
_entity.id
_entity.type
_entity.pdbx_description
1 polymer ?
#
loop_
_entity_poly.entity_id
_entity_poly.type
_entity_poly.pdbx_seq_one_letter_code
_entity_poly.pdbx_strand_id
1 'polypeptide(L)'
;MSIQAMTFVQVAKAVGLTREQLYITLRANGIIESVGFERVYQRRDGAIQSYMSERYDGEFIINSACGKRDQKNRIVPDQMLDSRVIIVLKALPQIG
;
A
#
# COMPACT_ATOMS: atom_id res chain seq x y z
N MET A 1 2.50 21.59 0.40
CA MET A 1 2.62 20.39 1.24
C MET A 1 3.71 19.51 0.66
N SER A 2 4.63 19.01 1.48
CA SER A 2 5.64 18.06 1.05
C SER A 2 5.01 16.69 0.79
N ILE A 3 5.37 16.06 -0.32
CA ILE A 3 5.02 14.65 -0.58
C ILE A 3 5.69 13.81 0.51
N GLN A 4 4.88 13.13 1.33
CA GLN A 4 5.36 12.23 2.36
C GLN A 4 4.85 10.83 2.07
N ALA A 5 5.76 9.87 1.91
CA ALA A 5 5.39 8.46 1.77
C ALA A 5 4.89 7.93 3.12
N MET A 6 3.67 7.41 3.13
CA MET A 6 3.01 6.84 4.31
C MET A 6 2.60 5.40 4.02
N THR A 7 2.76 4.51 5.00
CA THR A 7 2.20 3.16 4.89
C THR A 7 0.68 3.23 4.82
N PHE A 8 0.04 2.24 4.20
CA PHE A 8 -1.43 2.11 4.20
C PHE A 8 -2.03 2.18 5.61
N VAL A 9 -1.36 1.63 6.62
CA VAL A 9 -1.80 1.70 8.02
C VAL A 9 -1.76 3.13 8.57
N GLN A 10 -0.72 3.90 8.25
CA GLN A 10 -0.63 5.30 8.67
C GLN A 10 -1.72 6.16 8.01
N VAL A 11 -1.99 5.93 6.71
CA VAL A 11 -3.08 6.62 6.01
C VAL A 11 -4.44 6.25 6.60
N ALA A 12 -4.71 4.96 6.82
CA ALA A 12 -5.96 4.48 7.40
C ALA A 12 -6.25 5.16 8.74
N LYS A 13 -5.24 5.22 9.62
CA LYS A 13 -5.34 5.93 10.91
C LYS A 13 -5.61 7.43 10.73
N ALA A 14 -4.97 8.09 9.76
CA ALA A 14 -5.14 9.53 9.52
C ALA A 14 -6.54 9.92 8.99
N VAL A 15 -7.25 8.97 8.39
CA VAL A 15 -8.64 9.14 7.89
C VAL A 15 -9.69 8.44 8.75
N GLY A 16 -9.30 7.83 9.88
CA GLY A 16 -10.24 7.18 10.81
C GLY A 16 -10.81 5.85 10.30
N LEU A 17 -10.13 5.18 9.37
CA LEU A 17 -10.57 3.90 8.81
C LEU A 17 -9.73 2.73 9.33
N THR A 18 -10.30 1.54 9.31
CA THR A 18 -9.50 0.31 9.36
C THR A 18 -8.70 0.15 8.07
N ARG A 19 -7.67 -0.70 8.11
CA ARG A 19 -6.87 -0.99 6.90
C ARG A 19 -7.73 -1.62 5.79
N GLU A 20 -8.66 -2.50 6.15
CA GLU A 20 -9.56 -3.15 5.19
C GLU A 20 -10.52 -2.14 4.54
N GLN A 21 -11.15 -1.29 5.35
CA GLN A 21 -12.00 -0.20 4.84
C GLN A 21 -11.21 0.72 3.91
N LEU A 22 -9.97 1.07 4.25
CA LEU A 22 -9.12 1.88 3.38
C LEU A 22 -8.94 1.23 1.99
N TYR A 23 -8.63 -0.08 1.92
CA TYR A 23 -8.49 -0.75 0.62
C TYR A 23 -9.79 -0.74 -0.18
N ILE A 24 -10.92 -0.99 0.48
CA ILE A 24 -12.24 -0.95 -0.16
C ILE A 24 -12.51 0.45 -0.70
N THR A 25 -12.32 1.50 0.10
CA THR A 25 -12.54 2.89 -0.31
C THR A 25 -11.62 3.29 -1.46
N LEU A 26 -10.33 2.96 -1.39
CA LEU A 26 -9.37 3.29 -2.44
C LEU A 26 -9.76 2.63 -3.78
N ARG A 27 -10.15 1.36 -3.76
CA ARG A 27 -10.59 0.65 -4.97
C ARG A 27 -11.93 1.16 -5.50
N ALA A 28 -12.92 1.35 -4.62
CA ALA A 28 -14.26 1.80 -5.00
C ALA A 28 -14.25 3.20 -5.66
N ASN A 29 -13.26 4.02 -5.32
CA ASN A 29 -13.09 5.36 -5.90
C ASN A 29 -12.01 5.41 -7.00
N GLY A 30 -11.51 4.26 -7.47
CA GLY A 30 -10.51 4.19 -8.55
C GLY A 30 -9.16 4.82 -8.21
N ILE A 31 -8.87 5.03 -6.92
CA ILE A 31 -7.60 5.62 -6.46
C ILE A 31 -6.46 4.61 -6.60
N ILE A 32 -6.77 3.33 -6.42
CA ILE A 32 -5.85 2.22 -6.69
C ILE A 32 -6.55 1.13 -7.50
N GLU A 33 -5.80 0.43 -8.33
CA GLU A 33 -6.22 -0.77 -9.05
C GLU A 33 -5.26 -1.93 -8.75
N SER A 34 -5.79 -3.14 -8.58
CA SER A 34 -4.95 -4.33 -8.43
C SER A 34 -4.37 -4.73 -9.78
N VAL A 35 -3.04 -4.78 -9.88
CA VAL A 35 -2.33 -5.14 -11.13
C VAL A 35 -1.70 -6.53 -11.07
N GLY A 36 -1.88 -7.24 -9.96
CA GLY A 36 -1.44 -8.62 -9.80
C GLY A 36 -0.81 -8.89 -8.45
N PHE A 37 -0.08 -10.01 -8.37
CA PHE A 37 0.54 -10.48 -7.15
C PHE A 37 1.98 -10.89 -7.40
N GLU A 38 2.88 -10.48 -6.52
CA GLU A 38 4.27 -10.87 -6.54
C GLU A 38 4.61 -11.70 -5.31
N ARG A 39 5.27 -12.84 -5.52
CA ARG A 39 5.78 -13.65 -4.41
C ARG A 39 7.03 -12.99 -3.85
N VAL A 40 6.97 -12.62 -2.57
CA VAL A 40 8.07 -12.02 -1.83
C VAL A 40 8.53 -12.92 -0.70
N TYR A 41 9.78 -12.78 -0.33
CA TYR A 41 10.47 -13.57 0.68
C TYR A 41 11.00 -12.64 1.77
N GLN A 42 10.75 -13.01 3.02
CA GLN A 42 11.23 -12.30 4.20
C GLN A 42 11.85 -13.29 5.17
N ARG A 43 12.93 -12.90 5.85
CA ARG A 43 13.50 -13.68 6.94
C ARG A 43 12.83 -13.27 8.24
N ARG A 44 12.20 -14.21 8.92
CA ARG A 44 11.55 -14.00 10.22
C ARG A 44 11.97 -15.12 11.15
N ASP A 45 12.51 -14.76 12.32
CA ASP A 45 12.99 -15.70 13.34
C ASP A 45 13.95 -16.77 12.78
N GLY A 46 14.84 -16.35 11.88
CA GLY A 46 15.82 -17.23 11.21
C GLY A 46 15.29 -18.04 10.03
N ALA A 47 13.97 -18.22 9.91
CA ALA A 47 13.33 -18.92 8.80
C ALA A 47 13.02 -17.99 7.63
N ILE A 48 13.08 -18.51 6.40
CA ILE A 48 12.60 -17.79 5.21
C ILE A 48 11.11 -18.09 5.05
N GLN A 49 10.29 -17.05 5.11
CA GLN A 49 8.87 -17.12 4.83
C GLN A 49 8.59 -16.44 3.48
N SER A 50 7.67 -17.01 2.71
CA SER A 50 7.19 -16.40 1.46
C SER A 50 5.70 -16.14 1.52
N TYR A 51 5.25 -15.04 0.91
CA TYR A 51 3.83 -14.75 0.74
C TYR A 51 3.60 -14.02 -0.58
N MET A 52 2.36 -14.05 -1.06
CA MET A 52 1.95 -13.26 -2.22
C MET A 52 1.63 -11.84 -1.75
N SER A 53 2.40 -10.86 -2.21
CA SER A 53 2.10 -9.44 -2.05
C SER A 53 1.27 -8.98 -3.23
N GLU A 54 0.04 -8.54 -2.98
CA GLU A 54 -0.74 -7.84 -4.00
C GLU A 54 -0.02 -6.54 -4.40
N ARG A 55 -0.12 -6.19 -5.68
CA ARG A 55 0.47 -5.01 -6.29
C ARG A 55 -0.64 -4.09 -6.79
N TYR A 56 -0.45 -2.81 -6.53
CA TYR A 56 -1.39 -1.78 -6.94
C TYR A 56 -0.76 -0.79 -7.90
N ASP A 57 -1.54 -0.31 -8.86
CA ASP A 57 -1.27 0.91 -9.60
C ASP A 57 -2.20 2.02 -9.12
N GLY A 58 -1.84 3.28 -9.35
CA GLY A 58 -2.60 4.45 -8.94
C GLY A 58 -1.74 5.69 -8.71
N GLU A 59 -2.33 6.87 -8.87
CA GLU A 59 -1.64 8.16 -8.80
C GLU A 59 -0.85 8.36 -7.49
N PHE A 60 -1.40 7.86 -6.38
CA PHE A 60 -0.81 8.05 -5.05
C PHE A 60 0.10 6.88 -4.63
N ILE A 61 0.31 5.87 -5.48
CA ILE A 61 1.18 4.74 -5.17
C ILE A 61 2.64 5.18 -5.26
N ILE A 62 3.37 5.02 -4.16
CA ILE A 62 4.81 5.24 -4.09
C ILE A 62 5.50 3.90 -3.87
N ASN A 63 6.41 3.54 -4.77
CA ASN A 63 7.32 2.41 -4.57
C ASN A 63 8.49 2.89 -3.71
N SER A 64 8.59 2.38 -2.49
CA SER A 64 9.71 2.74 -1.62
C SER A 64 11.00 2.04 -2.09
N ALA A 65 12.16 2.67 -1.84
CA ALA A 65 13.46 2.05 -2.14
C ALA A 65 13.74 0.82 -1.26
N CYS A 66 13.01 0.69 -0.14
CA CYS A 66 13.02 -0.48 0.71
C CYS A 66 12.00 -1.51 0.18
N GLY A 67 12.34 -2.79 0.28
CA GLY A 67 11.49 -3.82 -0.26
C GLY A 67 11.90 -5.21 0.19
N LYS A 68 11.10 -6.17 -0.21
CA LYS A 68 11.34 -7.60 0.04
C LYS A 68 11.96 -8.21 -1.20
N ARG A 69 12.59 -9.37 -1.05
CA ARG A 69 13.24 -10.02 -2.19
C ARG A 69 12.29 -11.00 -2.86
N ASP A 70 12.36 -11.11 -4.18
CA ASP A 70 11.72 -12.20 -4.93
C ASP A 70 12.61 -13.46 -4.95
N GLN A 71 12.18 -14.50 -5.65
CA GLN A 71 12.92 -15.76 -5.80
C GLN A 71 14.25 -15.57 -6.55
N LYS A 72 14.37 -14.53 -7.39
CA LYS A 72 15.56 -14.18 -8.17
C LYS A 72 16.45 -13.18 -7.44
N ASN A 73 16.23 -12.98 -6.14
CA ASN A 73 16.96 -12.04 -5.28
C ASN A 73 16.83 -10.56 -5.69
N ARG A 74 15.83 -10.21 -6.51
CA ARG A 74 15.51 -8.84 -6.93
C ARG A 74 14.65 -8.16 -5.87
N ILE A 75 14.80 -6.84 -5.73
CA ILE A 75 14.01 -6.06 -4.78
C ILE A 75 12.62 -5.83 -5.38
N VAL A 76 11.60 -6.32 -4.68
CA VAL A 76 10.20 -5.95 -4.85
C VAL A 76 9.90 -4.81 -3.87
N PRO A 77 9.68 -3.58 -4.36
CA PRO A 77 9.52 -2.43 -3.50
C PRO A 77 8.23 -2.53 -2.67
N ASP A 78 8.30 -2.14 -1.40
CA ASP A 78 7.09 -1.96 -0.61
C ASP A 78 6.28 -0.78 -1.18
N GLN A 79 4.96 -0.96 -1.31
CA GLN A 79 4.07 0.08 -1.78
C GLN A 79 3.54 0.90 -0.61
N MET A 80 3.70 2.21 -0.75
CA MET A 80 3.25 3.23 0.17
C MET A 80 2.29 4.16 -0.57
N LEU A 81 1.65 5.05 0.18
CA LEU A 81 0.79 6.09 -0.34
C LEU A 81 1.42 7.45 -0.14
N ASP A 82 1.28 8.32 -1.14
CA ASP A 82 1.50 9.75 -0.99
C ASP A 82 0.48 10.34 -0.01
N SER A 83 0.95 11.08 1.00
CA SER A 83 0.13 11.74 2.01
C SER A 83 -0.98 12.64 1.44
N ARG A 84 -0.85 13.14 0.21
CA ARG A 84 -1.90 13.92 -0.48
C ARG A 84 -3.21 13.12 -0.64
N VAL A 85 -3.15 11.79 -0.65
CA VAL A 85 -4.35 10.93 -0.70
C VAL A 85 -5.30 11.18 0.47
N ILE A 86 -4.79 11.63 1.62
CA ILE A 86 -5.60 11.92 2.81
C ILE A 86 -6.63 13.02 2.53
N ILE A 87 -6.26 14.04 1.75
CA ILE A 87 -7.16 15.14 1.40
C ILE A 87 -8.28 14.63 0.49
N VAL A 88 -7.91 13.81 -0.51
CA VAL A 88 -8.87 13.17 -1.41
C VAL A 88 -9.84 12.31 -0.62
N LEU A 89 -9.34 11.42 0.25
CA LEU A 89 -10.17 10.52 1.06
C LEU A 89 -11.10 11.25 2.03
N LYS A 90 -10.67 12.38 2.60
CA LYS A 90 -11.52 13.22 3.48
C LYS A 90 -12.59 14.00 2.72
N ALA A 91 -12.40 14.24 1.42
CA ALA A 91 -13.39 14.89 0.57
C ALA A 91 -14.45 13.91 0.03
N LEU A 92 -14.20 12.59 0.11
CA LEU A 92 -15.16 11.58 -0.30
C LEU A 92 -16.33 11.48 0.69
N PRO A 93 -17.53 11.12 0.22
CA PRO A 93 -18.64 10.73 1.09
C PRO A 93 -18.18 9.56 1.96
N GLN A 94 -18.24 9.72 3.28
CA GLN A 94 -17.88 8.64 4.19
C GLN A 94 -18.95 7.55 4.10
N ILE A 95 -18.57 6.36 3.63
CA ILE A 95 -19.44 5.19 3.65
C ILE A 95 -19.43 4.68 5.11
N GLY A 96 -20.45 5.08 5.86
CA GLY A 96 -20.69 4.68 7.26
C GLY A 96 -21.24 3.26 7.36
#